data_AF-A0A1E3L8K1-F1
#
_entry.id   AF-A0A1E3L8K1-F1
#
_cell.length_a   1.000
_cell.length_b   1.000
_cell.length_c   1.000
_cell.angle_alpha   90.00
_cell.angle_beta   90.00
_cell.angle_gamma   90.00
#
_symmetry.space_group_name_H-M   'P 1'
#
loop_
_entity.id
_entity.type
_entity.pdbx_description
1 polymer ?
#
loop_
_entity_poly.entity_id
_entity_poly.type
_entity_poly.pdbx_seq_one_letter_code
_entity_poly.pdbx_strand_id
1 'polypeptide(L)'
;MDNSNTKSLLIVISISITLSVLLLIHVGWAVGAEYTLVTVLALIGWLIYSYRAVPRIDSLLPVYIICIVLLIALNTFRYTSKYASFIAIHYSAGFAQDFVMSHTTWFVWMVGLPIVILLLGGYFLSKGYRVGAFFAWWGYGYVAVESIIQLLVELGNYSLYAHHYLGGVWVAMLLFYLGGTGILKLIRPQDQVIRHESVQPLSRRKKNLWTILIVTCIAIYGMTFYAQTGSLLPVGVIIGSMMGGLICWRKTTANLPADPYTLVPLYLLLQALFYIHVGEEVLAHFNQGIASITGQTWSDQDFDYLITFIGPFFWVLGAYSLWKRQAFGNFILWFMIVGMILGEPTHLLVFPIVRMVQEGVGYEYFSGMYTALFPMIPAILSLIVIVKDYRKQKEMIVHD
;
A
#
# COMPACT_ATOMS: atom_id res chain seq x y z
N MET A 1 -35.21 -9.26 0.98
CA MET A 1 -33.81 -8.90 1.25
C MET A 1 -33.37 -7.90 0.21
N ASP A 2 -32.70 -6.83 0.61
CA ASP A 2 -32.25 -5.79 -0.31
C ASP A 2 -31.20 -6.35 -1.28
N ASN A 3 -31.35 -6.09 -2.58
CA ASN A 3 -30.55 -6.72 -3.64
C ASN A 3 -29.03 -6.48 -3.46
N SER A 4 -28.65 -5.39 -2.78
CA SER A 4 -27.25 -5.07 -2.45
C SER A 4 -26.58 -6.07 -1.50
N ASN A 5 -27.35 -6.67 -0.59
CA ASN A 5 -26.81 -7.50 0.49
C ASN A 5 -26.41 -8.86 -0.07
N THR A 6 -27.31 -9.46 -0.85
CA THR A 6 -27.07 -10.70 -1.57
C THR A 6 -25.89 -10.56 -2.52
N LYS A 7 -25.78 -9.45 -3.27
CA LYS A 7 -24.62 -9.18 -4.13
C LYS A 7 -23.31 -9.13 -3.35
N SER A 8 -23.28 -8.41 -2.23
CA SER A 8 -22.07 -8.31 -1.39
C SER A 8 -21.67 -9.68 -0.84
N LEU A 9 -22.63 -10.48 -0.37
CA LEU A 9 -22.39 -11.82 0.15
C LEU A 9 -21.84 -12.76 -0.94
N LEU A 10 -22.44 -12.76 -2.13
CA LEU A 10 -22.00 -13.59 -3.25
C LEU A 10 -20.58 -13.21 -3.70
N ILE A 11 -20.26 -11.92 -3.77
CA ILE A 11 -18.91 -11.43 -4.08
C ILE A 11 -17.92 -11.94 -3.05
N VAL A 12 -18.20 -11.78 -1.75
CA VAL A 12 -17.32 -12.23 -0.67
C VAL A 12 -17.10 -13.73 -0.76
N ILE A 13 -18.17 -14.54 -0.82
CA ILE A 13 -18.05 -16.00 -0.87
C ILE A 13 -17.26 -16.44 -2.11
N SER A 14 -17.56 -15.87 -3.28
CA SER A 14 -16.87 -16.21 -4.52
C SER A 14 -15.38 -15.91 -4.43
N ILE A 15 -15.00 -14.69 -4.04
CA ILE A 15 -13.59 -14.29 -3.93
C ILE A 15 -12.88 -15.14 -2.88
N SER A 16 -13.49 -15.34 -1.72
CA SER A 16 -12.95 -16.14 -0.62
C SER A 16 -12.65 -17.57 -1.04
N ILE A 17 -13.61 -18.26 -1.66
CA ILE A 17 -13.42 -19.65 -2.11
C ILE A 17 -12.36 -19.71 -3.20
N THR A 18 -12.46 -18.86 -4.22
CA THR A 18 -11.50 -18.86 -5.34
C THR A 18 -10.08 -18.61 -4.84
N LEU A 19 -9.87 -17.63 -3.96
CA LEU A 19 -8.54 -17.29 -3.44
C LEU A 19 -7.98 -18.42 -2.57
N SER A 20 -8.78 -18.96 -1.64
CA SER A 20 -8.36 -20.08 -0.79
C SER A 20 -7.96 -21.31 -1.60
N VAL A 21 -8.76 -21.68 -2.60
CA VAL A 21 -8.47 -22.84 -3.47
C VAL A 21 -7.22 -22.59 -4.30
N LEU A 22 -7.09 -21.39 -4.88
CA LEU A 22 -5.93 -21.02 -5.69
C LEU A 22 -4.63 -21.11 -4.86
N LEU A 23 -4.61 -20.54 -3.65
CA LEU A 23 -3.45 -20.60 -2.77
C LEU A 23 -3.12 -22.03 -2.33
N LEU A 24 -4.14 -22.84 -2.02
CA LEU A 24 -3.94 -24.23 -1.63
C LEU A 24 -3.30 -25.05 -2.76
N ILE A 25 -3.73 -24.83 -4.00
CA ILE A 25 -3.24 -25.55 -5.18
C ILE A 25 -1.85 -25.06 -5.59
N HIS A 26 -1.66 -23.75 -5.72
CA HIS A 26 -0.45 -23.19 -6.35
C HIS A 26 0.66 -22.83 -5.37
N VAL A 27 0.34 -22.56 -4.11
CA VAL A 27 1.34 -22.17 -3.10
C VAL A 27 1.56 -23.32 -2.12
N GLY A 28 0.47 -23.94 -1.66
CA GLY A 28 0.49 -25.07 -0.74
C GLY A 28 -0.37 -24.84 0.50
N TRP A 29 -0.44 -25.86 1.35
CA TRP A 29 -1.38 -25.88 2.47
C TRP A 29 -1.03 -24.88 3.57
N ALA A 30 0.23 -24.49 3.76
CA ALA A 30 0.61 -23.54 4.81
C ALA A 30 -0.06 -22.18 4.59
N VAL A 31 0.13 -21.59 3.40
CA VAL A 31 -0.45 -20.29 3.02
C VAL A 31 -1.95 -20.42 2.77
N GLY A 32 -2.38 -21.48 2.09
CA GLY A 32 -3.80 -21.73 1.82
C GLY A 32 -4.64 -21.89 3.09
N ALA A 33 -4.14 -22.60 4.10
CA ALA A 33 -4.85 -22.78 5.37
C ALA A 33 -4.92 -21.48 6.18
N GLU A 34 -3.85 -20.69 6.22
CA GLU A 34 -3.83 -19.37 6.87
C GLU A 34 -4.93 -18.46 6.31
N TYR A 35 -4.93 -18.26 4.98
CA TYR A 35 -5.92 -17.43 4.30
C TYR A 35 -7.34 -17.94 4.50
N THR A 36 -7.53 -19.26 4.42
CA THR A 36 -8.84 -19.89 4.62
C THR A 36 -9.35 -19.68 6.05
N LEU A 37 -8.49 -19.88 7.05
CA LEU A 37 -8.86 -19.69 8.46
C LEU A 37 -9.25 -18.24 8.74
N VAL A 38 -8.42 -17.28 8.35
CA VAL A 38 -8.72 -15.84 8.52
C VAL A 38 -10.01 -15.47 7.81
N THR A 39 -10.22 -15.99 6.60
CA THR A 39 -11.41 -15.73 5.79
C THR A 39 -12.68 -16.29 6.41
N VAL A 40 -12.66 -17.53 6.91
CA VAL A 40 -13.81 -18.15 7.56
C VAL A 40 -14.16 -17.40 8.85
N LEU A 41 -13.17 -17.07 9.68
CA LEU A 41 -13.39 -16.30 10.90
C LEU A 41 -13.93 -14.90 10.61
N ALA A 42 -13.40 -14.23 9.57
CA ALA A 42 -13.88 -12.93 9.13
C ALA A 42 -15.31 -12.98 8.59
N LEU A 43 -15.65 -14.03 7.82
CA LEU A 43 -17.01 -14.25 7.31
C LEU A 43 -17.99 -14.46 8.45
N ILE A 44 -17.65 -15.29 9.44
CA ILE A 44 -18.47 -15.52 10.63
C ILE A 44 -18.68 -14.22 11.40
N GLY A 45 -17.60 -13.49 11.72
CA GLY A 45 -17.66 -12.21 12.43
C GLY A 45 -18.50 -11.17 11.68
N TRP A 46 -18.29 -11.05 10.37
CA TRP A 46 -19.05 -10.15 9.52
C TRP A 46 -20.54 -10.51 9.50
N LEU A 47 -20.90 -11.77 9.27
CA LEU A 47 -22.30 -12.24 9.23
C LEU A 47 -23.04 -12.00 10.55
N ILE A 48 -22.37 -12.21 11.69
CA ILE A 48 -22.96 -12.04 13.01
C ILE A 48 -23.13 -10.57 13.37
N TYR A 49 -22.07 -9.76 13.22
CA TYR A 49 -22.02 -8.42 13.84
C TYR A 49 -22.21 -7.26 12.87
N SER A 50 -21.80 -7.39 11.60
CA SER A 50 -21.64 -6.23 10.70
C SER A 50 -22.34 -6.38 9.34
N TYR A 51 -22.99 -7.52 9.09
CA TYR A 51 -23.64 -7.78 7.80
C TYR A 51 -24.92 -6.95 7.62
N ARG A 52 -25.66 -6.74 8.72
CA ARG A 52 -26.93 -5.99 8.71
C ARG A 52 -26.71 -4.47 8.66
N ALA A 53 -25.65 -3.96 9.28
CA ALA A 53 -25.34 -2.54 9.36
C ALA A 53 -23.85 -2.30 9.10
N VAL A 54 -23.55 -1.36 8.20
CA VAL A 54 -22.16 -0.97 7.91
C VAL A 54 -21.58 -0.25 9.12
N PRO A 55 -20.45 -0.72 9.68
CA PRO A 55 -19.78 -0.06 10.80
C PRO A 55 -19.35 1.37 10.43
N ARG A 56 -19.26 2.25 11.44
CA ARG A 56 -18.82 3.64 11.22
C ARG A 56 -17.36 3.71 10.78
N ILE A 57 -17.13 4.42 9.67
CA ILE A 57 -15.83 4.47 8.98
C ILE A 57 -14.80 5.27 9.78
N ASP A 58 -15.22 6.35 10.45
CA ASP A 58 -14.31 7.35 11.06
C ASP A 58 -13.39 6.79 12.14
N SER A 59 -13.87 5.83 12.92
CA SER A 59 -13.13 5.22 14.02
C SER A 59 -12.38 3.95 13.61
N LEU A 60 -12.78 3.34 12.49
CA LEU A 60 -12.24 2.09 11.98
C LEU A 60 -11.14 2.32 10.94
N LEU A 61 -11.41 3.14 9.93
CA LEU A 61 -10.52 3.31 8.79
C LEU A 61 -9.10 3.79 9.20
N PRO A 62 -8.91 4.73 10.16
CA PRO A 62 -7.57 5.12 10.57
C PRO A 62 -6.78 3.97 11.20
N VAL A 63 -7.43 3.15 12.04
CA VAL A 63 -6.79 1.97 12.66
C VAL A 63 -6.45 0.95 11.59
N TYR A 64 -7.40 0.70 10.68
CA TYR A 64 -7.22 -0.20 9.56
C TYR A 64 -6.01 0.20 8.69
N ILE A 65 -5.89 1.47 8.29
CA ILE A 65 -4.74 1.96 7.50
C ILE A 65 -3.42 1.79 8.28
N ILE A 66 -3.40 2.09 9.58
CA ILE A 66 -2.18 1.90 10.39
C ILE A 66 -1.80 0.42 10.48
N CYS A 67 -2.76 -0.51 10.53
CA CYS A 67 -2.45 -1.94 10.43
C CYS A 67 -1.72 -2.28 9.12
N ILE A 68 -2.10 -1.67 7.98
CA ILE A 68 -1.40 -1.86 6.70
C ILE A 68 0.03 -1.33 6.79
N VAL A 69 0.21 -0.11 7.30
CA VAL A 69 1.54 0.52 7.47
C VAL A 69 2.47 -0.35 8.32
N LEU A 70 1.96 -0.84 9.45
CA LEU A 70 2.74 -1.67 10.36
C LEU A 70 2.99 -3.07 9.80
N LEU A 71 2.08 -3.63 8.99
CA LEU A 71 2.31 -4.89 8.30
C LEU A 71 3.43 -4.75 7.25
N ILE A 72 3.50 -3.62 6.53
CA ILE A 72 4.63 -3.32 5.64
C ILE A 72 5.92 -3.19 6.45
N ALA A 73 5.89 -2.51 7.60
CA ALA A 73 7.06 -2.41 8.49
C ALA A 73 7.51 -3.78 8.99
N LEU A 74 6.57 -4.65 9.40
CA LEU A 74 6.85 -6.01 9.81
C LEU A 74 7.54 -6.79 8.69
N ASN A 75 7.02 -6.68 7.46
CA ASN A 75 7.60 -7.34 6.30
C ASN A 75 8.95 -6.75 5.90
N THR A 76 9.20 -5.47 6.17
CA THR A 76 10.53 -4.86 6.03
C THR A 76 11.53 -5.52 6.99
N PHE A 77 11.15 -5.74 8.25
CA PHE A 77 12.01 -6.46 9.20
C PHE A 77 12.23 -7.91 8.75
N ARG A 78 11.17 -8.63 8.38
CA ARG A 78 11.26 -10.00 7.84
C ARG A 78 12.19 -10.09 6.63
N TYR A 79 12.12 -9.11 5.74
CA TYR A 79 13.02 -9.00 4.59
C TYR A 79 14.48 -8.89 5.04
N THR A 80 14.79 -7.95 5.94
CA THR A 80 16.15 -7.77 6.48
C THR A 80 16.65 -8.96 7.31
N SER A 81 15.73 -9.77 7.84
CA SER A 81 16.01 -11.03 8.55
C SER A 81 16.12 -12.26 7.63
N LYS A 82 16.04 -12.09 6.31
CA LYS A 82 16.02 -13.20 5.33
C LYS A 82 14.91 -14.23 5.58
N TYR A 83 13.72 -13.75 5.96
CA TYR A 83 12.60 -14.59 6.35
C TYR A 83 12.14 -15.57 5.26
N ALA A 84 12.20 -15.18 3.98
CA ALA A 84 11.88 -16.09 2.87
C ALA A 84 12.79 -17.34 2.87
N SER A 85 14.10 -17.16 3.06
CA SER A 85 15.06 -18.27 3.15
C SER A 85 14.82 -19.13 4.39
N PHE A 86 14.50 -18.50 5.52
CA PHE A 86 14.13 -19.22 6.75
C PHE A 86 12.90 -20.11 6.53
N ILE A 87 11.83 -19.57 5.91
CA ILE A 87 10.63 -20.33 5.57
C ILE A 87 10.97 -21.50 4.63
N ALA A 88 11.75 -21.24 3.57
CA ALA A 88 12.12 -22.23 2.58
C ALA A 88 12.86 -23.44 3.20
N ILE A 89 13.71 -23.20 4.21
CA ILE A 89 14.49 -24.25 4.87
C ILE A 89 13.64 -25.02 5.89
N HIS A 90 12.89 -24.31 6.73
CA HIS A 90 12.27 -24.91 7.92
C HIS A 90 10.81 -25.33 7.73
N TYR A 91 10.14 -24.81 6.71
CA TYR A 91 8.70 -25.02 6.47
C TYR A 91 8.41 -25.46 5.03
N SER A 92 9.39 -26.05 4.34
CA SER A 92 9.26 -26.53 2.95
C SER A 92 8.08 -27.49 2.75
N ALA A 93 7.80 -28.36 3.73
CA ALA A 93 6.66 -29.29 3.70
C ALA A 93 5.29 -28.59 3.66
N GLY A 94 5.25 -27.29 3.94
CA GLY A 94 4.07 -26.42 3.84
C GLY A 94 3.67 -26.04 2.42
N PHE A 95 4.57 -26.19 1.45
CA PHE A 95 4.41 -25.70 0.09
C PHE A 95 4.07 -26.82 -0.91
N ALA A 96 3.48 -26.44 -2.03
CA ALA A 96 3.26 -27.35 -3.16
C ALA A 96 4.61 -27.83 -3.72
N GLN A 97 4.64 -29.02 -4.31
CA GLN A 97 5.89 -29.66 -4.76
C GLN A 97 6.62 -28.85 -5.85
N ASP A 98 5.86 -28.13 -6.68
CA ASP A 98 6.32 -27.27 -7.77
C ASP A 98 6.53 -25.82 -7.33
N PHE A 99 6.19 -25.46 -6.08
CA PHE A 99 6.35 -24.12 -5.56
C PHE A 99 7.75 -23.90 -4.99
N VAL A 100 8.53 -23.05 -5.65
CA VAL A 100 9.85 -22.64 -5.16
C VAL A 100 9.69 -21.40 -4.27
N MET A 101 9.94 -21.56 -2.96
CA MET A 101 10.00 -20.44 -2.04
C MET A 101 11.29 -19.64 -2.25
N SER A 102 11.16 -18.48 -2.89
CA SER A 102 12.21 -17.49 -3.14
C SER A 102 11.80 -16.15 -2.52
N HIS A 103 12.68 -15.15 -2.56
CA HIS A 103 12.31 -13.81 -2.13
C HIS A 103 11.15 -13.25 -2.97
N THR A 104 11.21 -13.41 -4.30
CA THR A 104 10.18 -12.97 -5.24
C THR A 104 8.84 -13.64 -4.96
N THR A 105 8.80 -14.97 -4.79
CA THR A 105 7.52 -15.66 -4.54
C THR A 105 6.99 -15.40 -3.13
N TRP A 106 7.86 -15.26 -2.13
CA TRP A 106 7.48 -14.77 -0.80
C TRP A 106 6.86 -13.38 -0.87
N PHE A 107 7.50 -12.45 -1.57
CA PHE A 107 6.99 -11.11 -1.75
C PHE A 107 5.62 -11.14 -2.41
N VAL A 108 5.46 -11.76 -3.58
CA VAL A 108 4.18 -11.76 -4.31
C VAL A 108 3.05 -12.35 -3.49
N TRP A 109 3.25 -13.54 -2.90
CA TRP A 109 2.15 -14.29 -2.27
C TRP A 109 1.91 -13.94 -0.81
N MET A 110 2.95 -13.58 -0.07
CA MET A 110 2.88 -13.38 1.38
C MET A 110 3.05 -11.91 1.79
N VAL A 111 3.37 -11.01 0.86
CA VAL A 111 3.46 -9.55 1.13
C VAL A 111 2.57 -8.75 0.18
N GLY A 112 2.81 -8.85 -1.13
CA GLY A 112 2.09 -8.20 -2.22
C GLY A 112 0.59 -8.41 -2.14
N LEU A 113 0.17 -9.67 -2.31
CA LEU A 113 -1.23 -10.08 -2.27
C LEU A 113 -2.00 -9.60 -1.02
N PRO A 114 -1.55 -9.86 0.23
CA PRO A 114 -2.31 -9.44 1.40
C PRO A 114 -2.37 -7.91 1.52
N ILE A 115 -1.29 -7.19 1.20
CA ILE A 115 -1.31 -5.71 1.21
C ILE A 115 -2.28 -5.16 0.17
N VAL A 116 -2.33 -5.72 -1.04
CA VAL A 116 -3.31 -5.33 -2.07
C VAL A 116 -4.75 -5.59 -1.58
N ILE A 117 -5.01 -6.76 -0.98
CA ILE A 117 -6.32 -7.10 -0.41
C ILE A 117 -6.71 -6.09 0.67
N LEU A 118 -5.79 -5.73 1.55
CA LEU A 118 -6.03 -4.73 2.60
C LEU A 118 -6.29 -3.34 2.00
N LEU A 119 -5.52 -2.90 1.01
CA LEU A 119 -5.71 -1.60 0.37
C LEU A 119 -7.06 -1.50 -0.35
N LEU A 120 -7.45 -2.55 -1.09
CA LEU A 120 -8.79 -2.67 -1.69
C LEU A 120 -9.88 -2.72 -0.62
N GLY A 121 -9.64 -3.45 0.47
CA GLY A 121 -10.51 -3.49 1.64
C GLY A 121 -10.74 -2.11 2.24
N GLY A 122 -9.67 -1.33 2.40
CA GLY A 122 -9.69 0.06 2.85
C GLY A 122 -10.45 0.97 1.88
N TYR A 123 -10.29 0.78 0.56
CA TYR A 123 -11.08 1.46 -0.46
C TYR A 123 -12.58 1.19 -0.27
N PHE A 124 -13.00 -0.08 -0.21
CA PHE A 124 -14.42 -0.41 -0.01
C PHE A 124 -14.95 0.06 1.34
N LEU A 125 -14.15 -0.03 2.40
CA LEU A 125 -14.50 0.44 3.74
C LEU A 125 -14.69 1.96 3.76
N SER A 126 -13.78 2.71 3.14
CA SER A 126 -13.85 4.17 3.05
C SER A 126 -15.05 4.69 2.25
N LYS A 127 -15.56 3.89 1.31
CA LYS A 127 -16.81 4.16 0.57
C LYS A 127 -18.07 3.76 1.34
N GLY A 128 -17.94 3.12 2.51
CA GLY A 128 -19.08 2.62 3.28
C GLY A 128 -19.78 1.44 2.64
N TYR A 129 -19.10 0.68 1.78
CA TYR A 129 -19.68 -0.52 1.18
C TYR A 129 -19.64 -1.68 2.17
N ARG A 130 -20.67 -2.54 2.12
CA ARG A 130 -20.80 -3.70 3.02
C ARG A 130 -19.63 -4.68 2.90
N VAL A 131 -19.11 -4.88 1.69
CA VAL A 131 -17.91 -5.69 1.44
C VAL A 131 -16.67 -5.12 2.16
N GLY A 132 -16.62 -3.79 2.37
CA GLY A 132 -15.56 -3.16 3.15
C GLY A 132 -15.58 -3.57 4.62
N ALA A 133 -16.75 -3.84 5.20
CA ALA A 133 -16.85 -4.35 6.57
C ALA A 133 -16.32 -5.78 6.69
N PHE A 134 -16.54 -6.63 5.67
CA PHE A 134 -15.90 -7.95 5.60
C PHE A 134 -14.37 -7.81 5.55
N PHE A 135 -13.84 -6.94 4.69
CA PHE A 135 -12.40 -6.72 4.60
C PHE A 135 -11.80 -6.09 5.87
N ALA A 136 -12.59 -5.34 6.65
CA ALA A 136 -12.18 -4.89 7.97
C ALA A 136 -11.98 -6.08 8.93
N TRP A 137 -12.96 -7.00 8.99
CA TRP A 137 -12.83 -8.25 9.75
C TRP A 137 -11.63 -9.07 9.30
N TRP A 138 -11.49 -9.27 7.98
CA TRP A 138 -10.39 -10.01 7.38
C TRP A 138 -9.05 -9.37 7.73
N GLY A 139 -8.92 -8.06 7.55
CA GLY A 139 -7.65 -7.38 7.75
C GLY A 139 -7.20 -7.34 9.20
N TYR A 140 -8.11 -7.10 10.15
CA TYR A 140 -7.76 -7.17 11.57
C TYR A 140 -7.43 -8.58 12.03
N GLY A 141 -8.14 -9.59 11.50
CA GLY A 141 -7.82 -10.99 11.75
C GLY A 141 -6.46 -11.39 11.17
N TYR A 142 -6.19 -11.00 9.92
CA TYR A 142 -4.94 -11.27 9.23
C TYR A 142 -3.74 -10.71 9.97
N VAL A 143 -3.77 -9.42 10.35
CA VAL A 143 -2.64 -8.84 11.08
C VAL A 143 -2.46 -9.43 12.48
N ALA A 144 -3.53 -9.90 13.14
CA ALA A 144 -3.40 -10.59 14.42
C ALA A 144 -2.72 -11.95 14.26
N VAL A 145 -3.08 -12.72 13.21
CA VAL A 145 -2.43 -13.99 12.87
C VAL A 145 -0.96 -13.77 12.52
N GLU A 146 -0.66 -12.80 11.66
CA GLU A 146 0.72 -12.48 11.25
C GLU A 146 1.59 -12.03 12.41
N SER A 147 1.01 -11.31 13.37
CA SER A 147 1.68 -10.94 14.61
C SER A 147 2.02 -12.16 15.46
N ILE A 148 1.09 -13.09 15.60
CA ILE A 148 1.33 -14.35 16.34
C ILE A 148 2.41 -15.16 15.64
N ILE A 149 2.34 -15.31 14.30
CA ILE A 149 3.37 -16.00 13.52
C ILE A 149 4.74 -15.37 13.73
N GLN A 150 4.86 -14.04 13.68
CA GLN A 150 6.14 -13.38 13.95
C GLN A 150 6.63 -13.68 15.37
N LEU A 151 5.76 -13.55 16.39
CA LEU A 151 6.16 -13.80 17.78
C LEU A 151 6.59 -15.25 18.00
N LEU A 152 5.93 -16.22 17.35
CA LEU A 152 6.32 -17.63 17.41
C LEU A 152 7.69 -17.87 16.74
N VAL A 153 7.98 -17.20 15.63
CA VAL A 153 9.28 -17.29 14.96
C VAL A 153 10.37 -16.66 15.84
N GLU A 154 10.15 -15.43 16.32
CA GLU A 154 11.10 -14.66 17.13
C GLU A 154 11.42 -15.33 18.48
N LEU A 155 10.41 -15.91 19.15
CA LEU A 155 10.57 -16.51 20.46
C LEU A 155 10.91 -18.01 20.40
N GLY A 156 10.52 -18.70 19.33
CA GLY A 156 10.68 -20.15 19.20
C GLY A 156 11.95 -20.60 18.47
N ASN A 157 12.57 -19.74 17.66
CA ASN A 157 13.66 -20.13 16.74
C ASN A 157 14.94 -19.30 16.93
N TYR A 158 15.30 -19.02 18.19
CA TYR A 158 16.42 -18.11 18.57
C TYR A 158 17.75 -18.36 17.83
N SER A 159 18.08 -19.62 17.54
CA SER A 159 19.35 -20.00 16.90
C SER A 159 19.30 -20.08 15.37
N LEU A 160 18.10 -20.08 14.77
CA LEU A 160 17.89 -20.39 13.36
C LEU A 160 17.43 -19.18 12.53
N TYR A 161 16.94 -18.13 13.19
CA TYR A 161 16.44 -16.93 12.55
C TYR A 161 17.43 -15.77 12.72
N ALA A 162 17.65 -14.97 11.67
CA ALA A 162 18.52 -13.79 11.76
C ALA A 162 17.73 -12.64 12.39
N HIS A 163 17.60 -12.67 13.71
CA HIS A 163 16.72 -11.78 14.44
C HIS A 163 17.18 -10.31 14.38
N HIS A 164 16.29 -9.44 13.92
CA HIS A 164 16.33 -8.00 14.22
C HIS A 164 15.46 -7.73 15.46
N TYR A 165 15.83 -8.38 16.57
CA TYR A 165 14.99 -8.74 17.72
C TYR A 165 14.00 -7.68 18.20
N LEU A 166 14.43 -6.43 18.34
CA LEU A 166 13.55 -5.40 18.90
C LEU A 166 12.51 -4.94 17.88
N GLY A 167 12.91 -4.69 16.63
CA GLY A 167 12.03 -4.10 15.62
C GLY A 167 10.83 -5.00 15.29
N GLY A 168 11.09 -6.25 14.92
CA GLY A 168 10.06 -7.20 14.52
C GLY A 168 9.06 -7.51 15.65
N VAL A 169 9.57 -7.74 16.87
CA VAL A 169 8.73 -8.04 18.04
C VAL A 169 7.85 -6.85 18.42
N TRP A 170 8.39 -5.63 18.50
CA TRP A 170 7.59 -4.45 18.85
C TRP A 170 6.50 -4.17 17.82
N VAL A 171 6.81 -4.30 16.52
CA VAL A 171 5.82 -4.12 15.46
C VAL A 171 4.74 -5.21 15.52
N ALA A 172 5.12 -6.48 15.74
CA ALA A 172 4.15 -7.57 15.89
C ALA A 172 3.25 -7.37 17.11
N MET A 173 3.78 -6.97 18.27
CA MET A 173 2.95 -6.68 19.45
C MET A 173 1.96 -5.54 19.19
N LEU A 174 2.41 -4.47 18.52
CA LEU A 174 1.54 -3.35 18.18
C LEU A 174 0.45 -3.76 17.17
N LEU A 175 0.80 -4.54 16.15
CA LEU A 175 -0.15 -5.09 15.18
C LEU A 175 -1.19 -5.99 15.86
N PHE A 176 -0.78 -6.86 16.78
CA PHE A 176 -1.71 -7.70 17.53
C PHE A 176 -2.70 -6.86 18.33
N TYR A 177 -2.20 -5.84 19.03
CA TYR A 177 -3.04 -4.90 19.78
C TYR A 177 -4.02 -4.15 18.87
N LEU A 178 -3.57 -3.64 17.72
CA LEU A 178 -4.42 -2.93 16.78
C LEU A 178 -5.43 -3.85 16.07
N GLY A 179 -5.05 -5.08 15.74
CA GLY A 179 -5.95 -6.11 15.21
C GLY A 179 -7.06 -6.45 16.21
N GLY A 180 -6.69 -6.73 17.47
CA GLY A 180 -7.64 -7.01 18.54
C GLY A 180 -8.59 -5.83 18.82
N THR A 181 -8.06 -4.60 18.92
CA THR A 181 -8.90 -3.41 19.12
C THR A 181 -9.81 -3.12 17.92
N GLY A 182 -9.34 -3.37 16.70
CA GLY A 182 -10.15 -3.29 15.48
C GLY A 182 -11.33 -4.26 15.49
N ILE A 183 -11.10 -5.52 15.85
CA ILE A 183 -12.16 -6.53 16.03
C ILE A 183 -13.16 -6.10 17.10
N LEU A 184 -12.69 -5.62 18.26
CA LEU A 184 -13.57 -5.15 19.33
C LEU A 184 -14.46 -3.98 18.88
N LYS A 185 -13.93 -3.06 18.06
CA LYS A 185 -14.72 -1.96 17.47
C LYS A 185 -15.76 -2.44 16.46
N LEU A 186 -15.48 -3.54 15.73
CA LEU A 186 -16.46 -4.15 14.82
C LEU A 186 -17.60 -4.84 15.56
N ILE A 187 -17.34 -5.41 16.75
CA ILE A 187 -18.36 -6.02 17.63
C ILE A 187 -19.20 -4.93 18.32
N ARG A 188 -18.56 -3.86 18.80
CA ARG A 188 -19.18 -2.78 19.56
C ARG A 188 -19.07 -1.45 18.80
N PRO A 189 -19.87 -1.23 17.75
CA PRO A 189 -19.86 0.04 17.03
C PRO A 189 -20.24 1.18 18.00
N GLN A 190 -19.36 2.18 18.13
CA GLN A 190 -19.58 3.32 19.02
C GLN A 190 -20.54 4.35 18.41
N ASP A 191 -21.44 4.87 19.24
CA ASP A 191 -22.37 5.97 18.91
C ASP A 191 -21.77 7.37 19.10
N GLN A 192 -20.50 7.58 18.75
CA GLN A 192 -19.89 8.90 18.87
C GLN A 192 -20.40 9.85 17.78
N VAL A 193 -20.88 11.03 18.18
CA VAL A 193 -21.31 12.12 17.29
C VAL A 193 -20.11 12.64 16.50
N ILE A 194 -20.24 12.71 15.17
CA ILE A 194 -19.23 13.26 14.28
C ILE A 194 -19.04 14.74 14.61
N ARG A 195 -17.85 15.13 15.03
CA ARG A 195 -17.42 16.53 14.96
C ARG A 195 -16.62 16.70 13.68
N HIS A 196 -17.23 17.31 12.67
CA HIS A 196 -16.47 17.85 11.56
C HIS A 196 -15.58 18.97 12.12
N GLU A 197 -14.30 18.68 12.32
CA GLU A 197 -13.34 19.72 12.64
C GLU A 197 -13.34 20.75 11.50
N SER A 198 -13.49 22.03 11.86
CA SER A 198 -13.45 23.11 10.90
C SER A 198 -12.12 23.08 10.15
N VAL A 199 -12.17 23.01 8.83
CA VAL A 199 -10.98 23.00 7.98
C VAL A 199 -10.30 24.36 8.09
N GLN A 200 -9.12 24.40 8.73
CA GLN A 200 -8.32 25.61 8.83
C GLN A 200 -7.13 25.55 7.85
N PRO A 201 -6.93 26.59 7.03
CA PRO A 201 -5.76 26.66 6.16
C PRO A 201 -4.47 26.66 6.99
N LEU A 202 -3.40 26.09 6.45
CA LEU A 202 -2.09 26.20 7.11
C LEU A 202 -1.64 27.66 7.14
N SER A 203 -1.15 28.13 8.29
CA SER A 203 -0.52 29.44 8.37
C SER A 203 0.73 29.50 7.49
N ARG A 204 1.11 30.71 7.04
CA ARG A 204 2.31 30.92 6.20
C ARG A 204 3.56 30.30 6.82
N ARG A 205 3.74 30.45 8.14
CA ARG A 205 4.86 29.84 8.89
C ARG A 205 4.82 28.31 8.82
N LYS A 206 3.67 27.69 9.09
CA LYS A 206 3.51 26.22 9.01
C LYS A 206 3.78 25.70 7.60
N LYS A 207 3.26 26.36 6.56
CA LYS A 207 3.51 26.02 5.15
C LYS A 207 5.00 26.01 4.84
N ASN A 208 5.73 27.06 5.26
CA ASN A 208 7.16 27.16 5.02
C ASN A 208 7.97 26.11 5.78
N LEU A 209 7.65 25.84 7.05
CA LEU A 209 8.31 24.77 7.84
C LEU A 209 8.11 23.40 7.18
N TRP A 210 6.89 23.07 6.78
CA TRP A 210 6.62 21.83 6.06
C TRP A 210 7.35 21.75 4.72
N THR A 211 7.47 22.87 4.01
CA THR A 211 8.21 22.90 2.74
C THR A 211 9.69 22.65 2.93
N ILE A 212 10.31 23.28 3.95
CA ILE A 212 11.72 23.02 4.27
C ILE A 212 11.90 21.55 4.63
N LEU A 213 11.04 21.00 5.50
CA LEU A 213 11.09 19.60 5.86
C LEU A 213 10.97 18.67 4.64
N ILE A 214 9.98 18.92 3.77
CA ILE A 214 9.77 18.11 2.56
C ILE A 214 10.97 18.22 1.61
N VAL A 215 11.50 19.42 1.37
CA VAL A 215 12.70 19.60 0.52
C VAL A 215 13.89 18.84 1.09
N THR A 216 14.12 18.89 2.41
CA THR A 216 15.17 18.11 3.06
C THR A 216 14.94 16.61 2.88
N CYS A 217 13.72 16.12 3.06
CA CYS A 217 13.38 14.72 2.82
C CYS A 217 13.59 14.30 1.35
N ILE A 218 13.22 15.15 0.39
CA ILE A 218 13.46 14.92 -1.04
C ILE A 218 14.96 14.81 -1.31
N ALA A 219 15.77 15.71 -0.75
CA ALA A 219 17.22 15.69 -0.92
C ALA A 219 17.84 14.41 -0.32
N ILE A 220 17.46 14.05 0.90
CA ILE A 220 17.95 12.82 1.55
C ILE A 220 17.55 11.59 0.73
N TYR A 221 16.27 11.50 0.34
CA TYR A 221 15.78 10.38 -0.45
C TYR A 221 16.49 10.30 -1.81
N GLY A 222 16.67 11.42 -2.50
CA GLY A 222 17.37 11.48 -3.79
C GLY A 222 18.85 11.08 -3.68
N MET A 223 19.55 11.52 -2.64
CA MET A 223 20.94 11.11 -2.39
C MET A 223 21.04 9.61 -2.11
N THR A 224 20.17 9.07 -1.24
CA THR A 224 20.14 7.63 -0.95
C THR A 224 19.81 6.82 -2.20
N PHE A 225 18.82 7.27 -2.97
CA PHE A 225 18.39 6.56 -4.18
C PHE A 225 19.45 6.61 -5.29
N TYR A 226 20.14 7.74 -5.44
CA TYR A 226 21.29 7.84 -6.35
C TYR A 226 22.45 6.95 -5.90
N ALA A 227 22.73 6.89 -4.59
CA ALA A 227 23.78 6.02 -4.05
C ALA A 227 23.51 4.53 -4.30
N GLN A 228 22.24 4.12 -4.36
CA GLN A 228 21.84 2.74 -4.66
C GLN A 228 21.82 2.42 -6.16
N THR A 229 21.30 3.33 -6.98
CA THR A 229 21.07 3.07 -8.41
C THR A 229 22.25 3.43 -9.29
N GLY A 230 23.11 4.36 -8.86
CA GLY A 230 24.13 5.01 -9.68
C GLY A 230 23.57 5.84 -10.86
N SER A 231 22.25 5.86 -11.07
CA SER A 231 21.62 6.32 -12.29
C SER A 231 20.74 7.54 -12.05
N LEU A 232 20.95 8.59 -12.84
CA LEU A 232 20.13 9.80 -12.79
C LEU A 232 18.74 9.59 -13.41
N LEU A 233 18.54 8.54 -14.21
CA LEU A 233 17.27 8.30 -14.90
C LEU A 233 16.12 7.98 -13.92
N PRO A 234 16.16 6.89 -13.12
CA PRO A 234 15.11 6.61 -12.14
C PRO A 234 15.04 7.69 -11.05
N VAL A 235 16.19 8.23 -10.63
CA VAL A 235 16.25 9.33 -9.65
C VAL A 235 15.52 10.56 -10.17
N GLY A 236 15.73 10.94 -11.44
CA GLY A 236 15.08 12.08 -12.06
C GLY A 236 13.57 11.94 -12.12
N VAL A 237 13.07 10.73 -12.43
CA VAL A 237 11.62 10.44 -12.44
C VAL A 237 11.02 10.61 -11.04
N ILE A 238 11.61 9.99 -10.02
CA ILE A 238 11.05 10.04 -8.65
C ILE A 238 11.20 11.44 -8.04
N ILE A 239 12.39 12.04 -8.08
CA ILE A 239 12.63 13.38 -7.52
C ILE A 239 11.86 14.45 -8.28
N GLY A 240 11.78 14.35 -9.62
CA GLY A 240 10.94 15.22 -10.43
C GLY A 240 9.48 15.15 -10.01
N SER A 241 8.98 13.94 -9.72
CA SER A 241 7.61 13.72 -9.24
C SER A 241 7.39 14.28 -7.84
N MET A 242 8.34 14.12 -6.91
CA MET A 242 8.26 14.71 -5.57
C MET A 242 8.26 16.24 -5.63
N MET A 243 9.10 16.83 -6.49
CA MET A 243 9.16 18.28 -6.69
C MET A 243 7.89 18.83 -7.33
N GLY A 244 7.35 18.15 -8.36
CA GLY A 244 6.04 18.46 -8.93
C GLY A 244 4.93 18.38 -7.89
N GLY A 245 4.95 17.33 -7.07
CA GLY A 245 4.01 17.15 -5.96
C GLY A 245 4.07 18.29 -4.93
N LEU A 246 5.29 18.71 -4.55
CA LEU A 246 5.52 19.85 -3.64
C LEU A 246 4.94 21.15 -4.21
N ILE A 247 5.17 21.42 -5.50
CA ILE A 247 4.65 22.62 -6.18
C ILE A 247 3.11 22.59 -6.19
N CYS A 248 2.51 21.46 -6.59
CA CYS A 248 1.06 21.31 -6.63
C CYS A 248 0.42 21.43 -5.25
N TRP A 249 0.98 20.77 -4.24
CA TRP A 249 0.53 20.86 -2.84
C TRP A 249 0.54 22.31 -2.35
N ARG A 250 1.66 23.04 -2.53
CA ARG A 250 1.76 24.45 -2.09
C ARG A 250 0.74 25.36 -2.77
N LYS A 251 0.44 25.12 -4.05
CA LYS A 251 -0.54 25.93 -4.80
C LYS A 251 -1.98 25.58 -4.46
N THR A 252 -2.26 24.36 -4.00
CA THR A 252 -3.62 23.86 -3.79
C THR A 252 -3.87 23.47 -2.33
N THR A 253 -3.64 22.21 -1.97
CA THR A 253 -4.10 21.58 -0.73
C THR A 253 -3.37 22.01 0.53
N ALA A 254 -2.28 22.79 0.40
CA ALA A 254 -1.71 23.53 1.53
C ALA A 254 -2.63 24.67 2.01
N ASN A 255 -3.42 25.25 1.10
CA ASN A 255 -4.39 26.31 1.40
C ASN A 255 -5.77 25.72 1.70
N LEU A 256 -6.19 24.73 0.91
CA LEU A 256 -7.50 24.10 1.03
C LEU A 256 -7.31 22.58 1.14
N PRO A 257 -7.10 22.05 2.36
CA PRO A 257 -6.86 20.63 2.57
C PRO A 257 -7.92 19.76 1.89
N ALA A 258 -7.46 18.70 1.24
CA ALA A 258 -8.34 17.77 0.56
C ALA A 258 -9.44 17.21 1.48
N ASP A 259 -10.60 16.93 0.90
CA ASP A 259 -11.64 16.17 1.58
C ASP A 259 -11.29 14.67 1.64
N PRO A 260 -11.02 14.10 2.82
CA PRO A 260 -10.57 12.73 2.95
C PRO A 260 -11.66 11.73 2.57
N TYR A 261 -12.94 12.05 2.76
CA TYR A 261 -14.05 11.14 2.39
C TYR A 261 -14.13 10.93 0.87
N THR A 262 -13.66 11.90 0.10
CA THR A 262 -13.64 11.81 -1.36
C THR A 262 -12.30 11.26 -1.86
N LEU A 263 -11.18 11.74 -1.33
CA LEU A 263 -9.84 11.39 -1.85
C LEU A 263 -9.19 10.16 -1.23
N VAL A 264 -9.40 9.84 0.04
CA VAL A 264 -8.81 8.63 0.64
C VAL A 264 -9.25 7.35 -0.07
N PRO A 265 -10.53 7.17 -0.47
CA PRO A 265 -10.88 6.02 -1.29
C PRO A 265 -10.06 5.93 -2.58
N LEU A 266 -9.99 7.02 -3.37
CA LEU A 266 -9.25 7.02 -4.63
C LEU A 266 -7.76 6.77 -4.39
N TYR A 267 -7.21 7.32 -3.30
CA TYR A 267 -5.83 7.13 -2.93
C TYR A 267 -5.52 5.69 -2.51
N LEU A 268 -6.40 5.03 -1.74
CA LEU A 268 -6.22 3.62 -1.38
C LEU A 268 -6.32 2.70 -2.62
N LEU A 269 -7.22 3.01 -3.56
CA LEU A 269 -7.29 2.31 -4.83
C LEU A 269 -6.02 2.52 -5.67
N LEU A 270 -5.50 3.75 -5.72
CA LEU A 270 -4.20 4.06 -6.34
C LEU A 270 -3.10 3.19 -5.74
N GLN A 271 -2.98 3.16 -4.41
CA GLN A 271 -1.95 2.36 -3.75
C GLN A 271 -2.12 0.87 -4.02
N ALA A 272 -3.35 0.33 -4.04
CA ALA A 272 -3.58 -1.08 -4.36
C ALA A 272 -3.09 -1.43 -5.77
N LEU A 273 -3.46 -0.62 -6.76
CA LEU A 273 -3.06 -0.83 -8.15
C LEU A 273 -1.57 -0.59 -8.37
N PHE A 274 -0.99 0.36 -7.64
CA PHE A 274 0.44 0.63 -7.69
C PHE A 274 1.25 -0.52 -7.06
N TYR A 275 0.76 -1.14 -5.98
CA TYR A 275 1.44 -2.28 -5.38
C TYR A 275 1.35 -3.55 -6.25
N ILE A 276 0.28 -3.69 -7.06
CA ILE A 276 0.23 -4.69 -8.15
C ILE A 276 1.33 -4.40 -9.17
N HIS A 277 1.52 -3.13 -9.54
CA HIS A 277 2.57 -2.72 -10.47
C HIS A 277 3.97 -3.02 -9.94
N VAL A 278 4.27 -2.68 -8.68
CA VAL A 278 5.51 -3.07 -8.01
C VAL A 278 5.67 -4.61 -8.00
N GLY A 279 4.56 -5.35 -7.85
CA GLY A 279 4.53 -6.81 -8.01
C GLY A 279 5.05 -7.30 -9.36
N GLU A 280 4.61 -6.68 -10.45
CA GLU A 280 5.13 -6.95 -11.79
C GLU A 280 6.62 -6.57 -11.89
N GLU A 281 7.02 -5.41 -11.36
CA GLU A 281 8.41 -4.95 -11.42
C GLU A 281 9.38 -5.91 -10.71
N VAL A 282 8.99 -6.46 -9.56
CA VAL A 282 9.76 -7.48 -8.83
C VAL A 282 9.83 -8.78 -9.63
N LEU A 283 8.72 -9.22 -10.23
CA LEU A 283 8.65 -10.45 -11.03
C LEU A 283 9.49 -10.35 -12.31
N ALA A 284 9.55 -9.18 -12.93
CA ALA A 284 10.23 -8.93 -14.19
C ALA A 284 11.59 -8.22 -14.00
N HIS A 285 12.13 -8.17 -12.78
CA HIS A 285 13.43 -7.60 -12.45
C HIS A 285 13.66 -6.19 -13.03
N PHE A 286 12.77 -5.25 -12.71
CA PHE A 286 12.81 -3.87 -13.22
C PHE A 286 14.19 -3.22 -13.06
N ASN A 287 14.82 -3.38 -11.90
CA ASN A 287 16.15 -2.89 -11.60
C ASN A 287 17.21 -3.37 -12.61
N GLN A 288 17.12 -4.63 -13.06
CA GLN A 288 18.03 -5.19 -14.07
C GLN A 288 17.75 -4.60 -15.46
N GLY A 289 16.47 -4.37 -15.79
CA GLY A 289 16.08 -3.66 -17.02
C GLY A 289 16.60 -2.22 -17.05
N ILE A 290 16.55 -1.51 -15.92
CA ILE A 290 17.15 -0.17 -15.80
C ILE A 290 18.68 -0.25 -15.90
N ALA A 291 19.29 -1.27 -15.28
CA ALA A 291 20.73 -1.47 -15.34
C ALA A 291 21.22 -1.69 -16.78
N SER A 292 20.47 -2.44 -17.60
CA SER A 292 20.84 -2.70 -19.00
C SER A 292 20.88 -1.43 -19.85
N ILE A 293 19.92 -0.52 -19.66
CA ILE A 293 19.81 0.71 -20.48
C ILE A 293 20.62 1.91 -19.93
N THR A 294 21.09 1.82 -18.69
CA THR A 294 21.88 2.89 -18.05
C THR A 294 23.36 2.54 -17.88
N GLY A 295 23.71 1.26 -17.97
CA GLY A 295 25.05 0.74 -17.69
C GLY A 295 25.44 0.82 -16.21
N GLN A 296 24.50 1.13 -15.32
CA GLN A 296 24.71 1.23 -13.88
C GLN A 296 24.10 0.02 -13.17
N THR A 297 24.81 -0.55 -12.20
CA THR A 297 24.29 -1.69 -11.45
C THR A 297 23.27 -1.23 -10.41
N TRP A 298 22.12 -1.88 -10.37
CA TRP A 298 21.15 -1.73 -9.29
C TRP A 298 20.73 -3.11 -8.80
N SER A 299 21.13 -3.47 -7.58
CA SER A 299 20.90 -4.81 -7.04
C SER A 299 19.42 -5.05 -6.72
N ASP A 300 18.97 -6.30 -6.84
CA ASP A 300 17.62 -6.71 -6.40
C ASP A 300 17.42 -6.33 -4.92
N GLN A 301 18.48 -6.46 -4.10
CA GLN A 301 18.41 -6.15 -2.68
C GLN A 301 18.10 -4.66 -2.39
N ASP A 302 18.77 -3.76 -3.10
CA ASP A 302 18.57 -2.32 -2.94
C ASP A 302 17.21 -1.88 -3.50
N PHE A 303 16.83 -2.44 -4.65
CA PHE A 303 15.52 -2.23 -5.26
C PHE A 303 14.40 -2.64 -4.29
N ASP A 304 14.45 -3.86 -3.78
CA ASP A 304 13.42 -4.38 -2.89
C ASP A 304 13.35 -3.59 -1.58
N TYR A 305 14.50 -3.32 -0.96
CA TYR A 305 14.51 -2.55 0.28
C TYR A 305 13.84 -1.19 0.11
N LEU A 306 14.19 -0.43 -0.93
CA LEU A 306 13.71 0.93 -1.09
C LEU A 306 12.32 1.01 -1.74
N ILE A 307 12.13 0.33 -2.88
CA ILE A 307 10.93 0.43 -3.71
C ILE A 307 9.83 -0.52 -3.22
N THR A 308 10.20 -1.74 -2.84
CA THR A 308 9.23 -2.77 -2.44
C THR A 308 8.76 -2.62 -0.99
N PHE A 309 9.60 -2.06 -0.10
CA PHE A 309 9.28 -1.96 1.34
C PHE A 309 9.22 -0.52 1.88
N ILE A 310 10.33 0.23 1.84
CA ILE A 310 10.43 1.53 2.52
C ILE A 310 9.53 2.59 1.87
N GLY A 311 9.48 2.66 0.54
CA GLY A 311 8.58 3.58 -0.19
C GLY A 311 7.11 3.35 0.18
N PRO A 312 6.56 2.13 -0.02
CA PRO A 312 5.19 1.77 0.33
C PRO A 312 4.80 2.07 1.77
N PHE A 313 5.71 1.92 2.73
CA PHE A 313 5.48 2.32 4.11
C PHE A 313 5.06 3.80 4.20
N PHE A 314 5.83 4.71 3.56
CA PHE A 314 5.52 6.14 3.57
C PHE A 314 4.31 6.48 2.71
N TRP A 315 4.13 5.82 1.56
CA TRP A 315 3.01 6.07 0.66
C TRP A 315 1.68 5.70 1.31
N VAL A 316 1.59 4.55 1.98
CA VAL A 316 0.39 4.13 2.72
C VAL A 316 0.20 4.96 3.99
N LEU A 317 1.27 5.35 4.69
CA LEU A 317 1.17 6.31 5.81
C LEU A 317 0.59 7.66 5.36
N GLY A 318 0.85 8.04 4.10
CA GLY A 318 0.20 9.17 3.43
C GLY A 318 -1.32 9.10 3.50
N ALA A 319 -1.94 7.92 3.40
CA ALA A 319 -3.40 7.75 3.47
C ALA A 319 -3.95 8.07 4.87
N TYR A 320 -3.28 7.60 5.92
CA TYR A 320 -3.63 7.91 7.31
C TYR A 320 -3.50 9.42 7.58
N SER A 321 -2.38 10.00 7.13
CA SER A 321 -2.11 11.43 7.26
C SER A 321 -3.12 12.28 6.48
N LEU A 322 -3.52 11.84 5.29
CA LEU A 322 -4.55 12.46 4.46
C LEU A 322 -5.93 12.40 5.13
N TRP A 323 -6.28 11.25 5.73
CA TRP A 323 -7.50 11.12 6.53
C TRP A 323 -7.56 12.13 7.67
N LYS A 324 -6.42 12.38 8.32
CA LYS A 324 -6.25 13.40 9.37
C LYS A 324 -6.03 14.81 8.84
N ARG A 325 -6.21 15.04 7.53
CA ARG A 325 -6.04 16.33 6.82
C ARG A 325 -4.67 16.99 7.08
N GLN A 326 -3.63 16.20 7.32
CA GLN A 326 -2.30 16.70 7.61
C GLN A 326 -1.54 17.06 6.34
N ALA A 327 -0.55 17.96 6.48
CA ALA A 327 0.27 18.44 5.37
C ALA A 327 1.01 17.29 4.67
N PHE A 328 1.57 16.35 5.44
CA PHE A 328 2.30 15.20 4.91
C PHE A 328 1.44 14.36 3.96
N GLY A 329 0.23 13.95 4.36
CA GLY A 329 -0.65 13.17 3.50
C GLY A 329 -1.10 13.91 2.24
N ASN A 330 -1.33 15.22 2.34
CA ASN A 330 -1.66 16.05 1.16
C ASN A 330 -0.47 16.19 0.19
N PHE A 331 0.76 16.29 0.71
CA PHE A 331 1.97 16.28 -0.12
C PHE A 331 2.17 14.92 -0.79
N ILE A 332 2.10 13.83 -0.03
CA ILE A 332 2.28 12.48 -0.56
C ILE A 332 1.21 12.16 -1.62
N LEU A 333 -0.05 12.56 -1.41
CA LEU A 333 -1.09 12.44 -2.43
C LEU A 333 -0.68 13.11 -3.75
N TRP A 334 -0.17 14.35 -3.69
CA TRP A 334 0.29 15.06 -4.88
C TRP A 334 1.52 14.45 -5.52
N PHE A 335 2.48 13.99 -4.72
CA PHE A 335 3.63 13.23 -5.20
C PHE A 335 3.17 12.00 -5.98
N MET A 336 2.26 11.20 -5.42
CA MET A 336 1.72 10.03 -6.09
C MET A 336 0.95 10.41 -7.36
N ILE A 337 0.10 11.44 -7.35
CA ILE A 337 -0.61 11.88 -8.56
C ILE A 337 0.37 12.25 -9.68
N VAL A 338 1.40 13.05 -9.37
CA VAL A 338 2.40 13.46 -10.37
C VAL A 338 3.24 12.27 -10.82
N GLY A 339 3.69 11.44 -9.89
CA GLY A 339 4.46 10.23 -10.18
C GLY A 339 3.70 9.25 -11.07
N MET A 340 2.43 9.00 -10.77
CA MET A 340 1.62 8.10 -11.59
C MET A 340 1.38 8.68 -12.99
N ILE A 341 1.08 9.98 -13.11
CA ILE A 341 0.72 10.58 -14.41
C ILE A 341 1.95 10.80 -15.31
N LEU A 342 3.11 11.12 -14.74
CA LEU A 342 4.32 11.46 -15.50
C LEU A 342 5.35 10.33 -15.52
N GLY A 343 5.47 9.57 -14.43
CA GLY A 343 6.42 8.48 -14.26
C GLY A 343 5.97 7.22 -14.97
N GLU A 344 4.77 6.70 -14.69
CA GLU A 344 4.31 5.41 -15.25
C GLU A 344 4.36 5.33 -16.79
N PRO A 345 4.06 6.39 -17.57
CA PRO A 345 4.25 6.35 -19.02
C PRO A 345 5.69 6.03 -19.47
N THR A 346 6.71 6.17 -18.61
CA THR A 346 8.10 5.80 -18.96
C THR A 346 8.24 4.30 -19.22
N HIS A 347 7.43 3.45 -18.60
CA HIS A 347 7.43 1.99 -18.84
C HIS A 347 6.94 1.61 -20.23
N LEU A 348 6.19 2.49 -20.88
CA LEU A 348 5.65 2.31 -22.24
C LEU A 348 6.43 3.13 -23.27
N LEU A 349 6.86 4.34 -22.93
CA LEU A 349 7.39 5.27 -23.90
C LEU A 349 8.90 5.44 -23.78
N VAL A 350 9.44 5.58 -22.58
CA VAL A 350 10.85 5.95 -22.43
C VAL A 350 11.73 4.72 -22.41
N PHE A 351 11.51 3.78 -21.49
CA PHE A 351 12.42 2.65 -21.30
C PHE A 351 12.44 1.70 -22.52
N PRO A 352 11.31 1.29 -23.11
CA PRO A 352 11.33 0.47 -24.31
C PRO A 352 12.02 1.16 -25.51
N ILE A 353 11.79 2.47 -25.71
CA ILE A 353 12.41 3.22 -26.81
C ILE A 353 13.92 3.38 -26.59
N VAL A 354 14.35 3.71 -25.37
CA VAL A 354 15.78 3.79 -25.05
C VAL A 354 16.46 2.45 -25.32
N ARG A 355 15.85 1.34 -24.90
CA ARG A 355 16.35 -0.01 -25.17
C ARG A 355 16.42 -0.31 -26.67
N MET A 356 15.36 -0.02 -27.42
CA MET A 356 15.28 -0.18 -28.87
C MET A 356 16.43 0.55 -29.59
N VAL A 357 16.71 1.79 -29.21
CA VAL A 357 17.78 2.61 -29.80
C VAL A 357 19.17 2.12 -29.40
N GLN A 358 19.38 1.80 -28.12
CA GLN A 358 20.70 1.42 -27.61
C GLN A 358 21.12 0.00 -28.01
N GLU A 359 20.18 -0.96 -27.95
CA GLU A 359 20.44 -2.37 -28.21
C GLU A 359 20.18 -2.74 -29.69
N GLY A 360 19.56 -1.85 -30.47
CA GLY A 360 19.22 -2.11 -31.88
C GLY A 360 18.13 -3.18 -32.05
N VAL A 361 17.33 -3.41 -31.02
CA VAL A 361 16.21 -4.38 -31.00
C VAL A 361 14.90 -3.71 -31.42
N GLY A 362 13.82 -4.49 -31.56
CA GLY A 362 12.47 -3.96 -31.79
C GLY A 362 11.88 -3.31 -30.53
N TYR A 363 10.68 -2.73 -30.66
CA TYR A 363 9.90 -2.34 -29.47
C TYR A 363 9.45 -3.62 -28.75
N GLU A 364 9.97 -3.83 -27.54
CA GLU A 364 9.72 -5.01 -26.73
C GLU A 364 9.16 -4.65 -25.36
N TYR A 365 8.66 -5.66 -24.65
CA TYR A 365 8.21 -5.53 -23.28
C TYR A 365 9.35 -5.01 -22.39
N PHE A 366 9.00 -4.04 -21.52
CA PHE A 366 9.84 -3.60 -20.42
C PHE A 366 9.13 -3.88 -19.09
N SER A 367 9.89 -4.18 -18.05
CA SER A 367 9.35 -4.52 -16.74
C SER A 367 8.35 -3.46 -16.23
N GLY A 368 7.18 -3.90 -15.76
CA GLY A 368 6.09 -3.04 -15.30
C GLY A 368 5.13 -2.52 -16.39
N MET A 369 5.41 -2.79 -17.68
CA MET A 369 4.63 -2.23 -18.79
C MET A 369 3.15 -2.65 -18.80
N TYR A 370 2.81 -3.87 -18.33
CA TYR A 370 1.42 -4.34 -18.38
C TYR A 370 0.52 -3.67 -17.35
N THR A 371 1.08 -3.27 -16.21
CA THR A 371 0.33 -2.72 -15.08
C THR A 371 0.57 -1.22 -14.85
N ALA A 372 1.54 -0.59 -15.51
CA ALA A 372 1.87 0.84 -15.34
C ALA A 372 0.65 1.78 -15.47
N LEU A 373 -0.31 1.43 -16.34
CA LEU A 373 -1.51 2.24 -16.54
C LEU A 373 -2.56 2.10 -15.41
N PHE A 374 -2.48 1.05 -14.59
CA PHE A 374 -3.48 0.78 -13.56
C PHE A 374 -3.55 1.89 -12.51
N PRO A 375 -2.45 2.30 -11.84
CA PRO A 375 -2.51 3.35 -10.84
C PRO A 375 -2.73 4.75 -11.43
N MET A 376 -2.52 4.94 -12.74
CA MET A 376 -2.83 6.20 -13.42
C MET A 376 -4.32 6.55 -13.35
N ILE A 377 -5.21 5.55 -13.44
CA ILE A 377 -6.67 5.76 -13.44
C ILE A 377 -7.11 6.50 -12.16
N PRO A 378 -6.90 5.97 -10.93
CA PRO A 378 -7.27 6.68 -9.71
C PRO A 378 -6.45 7.96 -9.48
N ALA A 379 -5.23 8.08 -10.03
CA ALA A 379 -4.46 9.33 -9.97
C ALA A 379 -5.12 10.47 -10.76
N ILE A 380 -5.54 10.21 -11.99
CA ILE A 380 -6.26 11.17 -12.84
C ILE A 380 -7.60 11.53 -12.21
N LEU A 381 -8.34 10.56 -11.68
CA LEU A 381 -9.60 10.83 -10.97
C LEU A 381 -9.36 11.72 -9.73
N SER A 382 -8.32 11.45 -8.95
CA SER A 382 -7.95 12.27 -7.79
C SER A 382 -7.60 13.71 -8.19
N LEU A 383 -6.84 13.89 -9.28
CA LEU A 383 -6.53 15.21 -9.84
C LEU A 383 -7.82 15.97 -10.23
N ILE A 384 -8.74 15.30 -10.93
CA ILE A 384 -10.02 15.90 -11.32
C ILE A 384 -10.82 16.36 -10.10
N VAL A 385 -10.89 15.53 -9.05
CA VAL A 385 -11.58 15.88 -7.80
C VAL A 385 -10.93 17.11 -7.15
N ILE A 386 -9.61 17.11 -6.96
CA ILE A 386 -8.92 18.23 -6.31
C ILE A 386 -9.12 19.54 -7.07
N VAL A 387 -9.02 19.51 -8.40
CA VAL A 387 -9.19 20.71 -9.23
C VAL A 387 -10.63 21.24 -9.16
N LYS A 388 -11.63 20.34 -9.18
CA LYS A 388 -13.04 20.73 -9.05
C LYS A 388 -13.32 21.35 -7.68
N ASP A 389 -12.87 20.69 -6.61
CA ASP A 389 -13.07 21.17 -5.24
C ASP A 389 -12.39 22.51 -4.99
N TYR A 390 -11.16 22.67 -5.49
CA TYR A 390 -10.40 23.92 -5.37
C TYR A 390 -11.09 25.09 -6.09
N ARG A 391 -11.62 24.86 -7.30
CA ARG A 391 -12.36 25.91 -8.05
C ARG A 391 -13.63 26.32 -7.33
N LYS A 392 -14.45 25.35 -6.90
CA LYS A 392 -15.70 25.60 -6.17
C LYS A 392 -15.47 26.39 -4.88
N GLN A 393 -14.45 26.02 -4.11
CA GLN A 393 -14.14 26.73 -2.87
C GLN A 393 -13.59 28.13 -3.10
N LYS A 394 -12.79 28.33 -4.16
CA LYS A 394 -12.32 29.65 -4.53
C LYS A 394 -13.46 30.58 -4.94
N GLU A 395 -14.45 30.07 -5.68
CA GLU A 395 -15.65 30.83 -6.06
C GLU A 395 -16.45 31.27 -4.82
N MET A 396 -16.66 30.39 -3.84
CA MET A 396 -17.36 30.74 -2.59
C MET A 396 -16.64 31.87 -1.83
N ILE A 397 -15.30 31.82 -1.73
CA ILE A 397 -14.50 32.84 -1.03
C ILE A 397 -14.54 34.21 -1.73
N VAL A 398 -14.75 34.25 -3.06
CA VAL A 398 -14.80 35.51 -3.82
C VAL A 398 -16.16 36.20 -3.70
N HIS A 399 -17.21 35.45 -3.34
CA HIS A 399 -18.58 35.95 -3.24
C HIS A 399 -19.05 36.27 -1.81
N ASP A 400 -18.24 35.91 -0.80
CA ASP A 400 -18.36 36.35 0.59
C ASP A 400 -17.49 37.60 0.84
#